data_AF-A0A200QCV0-F1
#
_entry.id   AF-A0A200QCV0-F1
#
_cell.length_a   1.000
_cell.length_b   1.000
_cell.length_c   1.000
_cell.angle_alpha   90.00
_cell.angle_beta   90.00
_cell.angle_gamma   90.00
#
_symmetry.space_group_name_H-M   'P 1'
#
loop_
_entity.id
_entity.type
_entity.pdbx_description
1 polymer ?
#
loop_
_entity_poly.entity_id
_entity_poly.type
_entity_poly.pdbx_seq_one_letter_code
_entity_poly.pdbx_strand_id
1 'polypeptide(L)'
;MKIEAALRDCRSLVEDAVDKVETSISSMEAGGGDKNMLSAASKISDIRTWLSGALTDQDTCLDSLEEMMMMDVDNSGNTNSNNNNNNNIPEETKTAMKNAREYTSNSLAIISNIPVILRDLQLPPLLHR
;
A
#
# COMPACT_ATOMS: atom_id res chain seq x y z
N MET A 1 -3.21 -26.33 6.77
CA MET A 1 -4.49 -25.59 6.71
C MET A 1 -4.38 -24.11 7.10
N LYS A 2 -3.67 -23.72 8.17
CA LYS A 2 -3.60 -22.29 8.58
C LYS A 2 -2.82 -21.38 7.62
N ILE A 3 -1.70 -21.86 7.07
CA ILE A 3 -0.85 -21.11 6.12
C ILE A 3 -1.63 -20.75 4.85
N GLU A 4 -2.36 -21.71 4.29
CA GLU A 4 -3.17 -21.52 3.08
C GLU A 4 -4.29 -20.50 3.29
N ALA A 5 -4.95 -20.52 4.46
CA ALA A 5 -5.97 -19.54 4.80
C ALA A 5 -5.38 -18.13 4.91
N ALA A 6 -4.26 -17.96 5.63
CA ALA A 6 -3.60 -16.66 5.78
C ALA A 6 -3.09 -16.11 4.42
N LEU A 7 -2.54 -16.97 3.56
CA LEU A 7 -2.14 -16.56 2.20
C LEU A 7 -3.34 -16.19 1.33
N ARG A 8 -4.47 -16.90 1.46
CA ARG A 8 -5.72 -16.57 0.76
C ARG A 8 -6.30 -15.23 1.22
N ASP A 9 -6.30 -14.98 2.53
CA ASP A 9 -6.80 -13.72 3.09
C ASP A 9 -5.86 -12.56 2.72
N CYS A 10 -4.53 -12.76 2.81
CA CYS A 10 -3.55 -11.79 2.33
C CYS A 10 -3.73 -11.48 0.84
N ARG A 11 -3.99 -12.49 0.00
CA ARG A 11 -4.25 -12.27 -1.43
C ARG A 11 -5.43 -11.32 -1.65
N SER A 12 -6.54 -11.53 -0.95
CA SER A 12 -7.71 -10.64 -1.05
C SER A 12 -7.36 -9.20 -0.67
N LEU A 13 -6.60 -9.03 0.42
CA LEU A 13 -6.14 -7.72 0.89
C LEU A 13 -5.19 -7.05 -0.11
N VAL A 14 -4.34 -7.83 -0.79
CA VAL A 14 -3.45 -7.32 -1.85
C VAL A 14 -4.26 -6.85 -3.05
N GLU A 15 -5.24 -7.64 -3.49
CA GLU A 15 -6.13 -7.26 -4.60
C GLU A 15 -6.87 -5.95 -4.26
N ASP A 16 -7.41 -5.84 -3.05
CA ASP A 16 -8.05 -4.63 -2.52
C ASP A 16 -7.10 -3.42 -2.45
N ALA A 17 -5.83 -3.64 -2.08
CA ALA A 17 -4.82 -2.58 -2.04
C ALA A 17 -4.43 -2.10 -3.45
N VAL A 18 -4.28 -3.03 -4.40
CA VAL A 18 -4.00 -2.72 -5.80
C VAL A 18 -5.12 -1.87 -6.39
N ASP A 19 -6.38 -2.26 -6.23
CA ASP A 19 -7.54 -1.51 -6.73
C ASP A 19 -7.56 -0.06 -6.21
N LYS A 20 -7.23 0.13 -4.92
CA LYS A 20 -7.14 1.47 -4.30
C LYS A 20 -5.99 2.30 -4.87
N VAL A 21 -4.84 1.69 -5.13
CA VAL A 21 -3.70 2.36 -5.76
C VAL A 21 -4.02 2.72 -7.21
N GLU A 22 -4.62 1.82 -7.99
CA GLU A 22 -5.02 2.08 -9.37
C GLU A 22 -6.10 3.17 -9.47
N THR A 23 -7.05 3.16 -8.53
CA THR A 23 -8.07 4.22 -8.41
C THR A 23 -7.42 5.56 -8.09
N SER A 24 -6.40 5.57 -7.23
CA SER A 24 -5.62 6.77 -6.92
C SER A 24 -4.91 7.33 -8.15
N ILE A 25 -4.27 6.47 -8.94
CA ILE A 25 -3.60 6.85 -10.20
C ILE A 25 -4.61 7.42 -11.20
N SER A 26 -5.72 6.71 -11.42
CA SER A 26 -6.77 7.12 -12.36
C SER A 26 -7.37 8.50 -12.01
N SER A 27 -7.54 8.78 -10.71
CA SER A 27 -8.03 10.08 -10.23
C SER A 27 -7.04 11.22 -10.50
N MET A 28 -5.73 10.95 -10.39
CA MET A 28 -4.68 11.90 -10.76
C MET A 28 -4.69 12.19 -12.26
N GLU A 29 -4.83 11.16 -13.11
CA GLU A 29 -4.80 11.29 -14.57
C GLU A 29 -6.06 11.97 -15.15
N ALA A 30 -7.22 11.75 -14.54
CA ALA A 30 -8.49 12.39 -14.92
C ALA A 30 -8.50 13.93 -14.74
N GLY A 31 -7.38 14.55 -14.36
CA GLY A 31 -7.16 15.99 -14.23
C GLY A 31 -6.75 16.72 -15.51
N GLY A 32 -6.51 16.03 -16.64
CA GLY A 32 -6.06 16.67 -17.88
C GLY A 32 -7.00 17.70 -18.51
N GLY A 33 -8.28 17.75 -18.10
CA GLY A 33 -9.28 18.66 -18.66
C GLY A 33 -10.01 19.58 -17.67
N ASP A 34 -10.00 19.28 -16.38
CA ASP A 34 -10.80 19.99 -15.38
C ASP A 34 -9.90 20.83 -14.45
N LYS A 35 -9.89 22.14 -14.68
CA LYS A 35 -8.96 23.11 -14.08
C LYS A 35 -9.46 23.72 -12.76
N ASN A 36 -10.50 23.16 -12.17
CA ASN A 36 -11.09 23.71 -10.95
C ASN A 36 -10.27 23.31 -9.70
N MET A 37 -9.90 24.28 -8.88
CA MET A 37 -9.18 24.04 -7.62
C MET A 37 -9.99 23.18 -6.63
N LEU A 38 -11.32 23.32 -6.61
CA LEU A 38 -12.19 22.50 -5.76
C LEU A 38 -12.19 21.03 -6.21
N SER A 39 -12.10 20.75 -7.52
CA SER A 39 -11.98 19.37 -8.02
C SER A 39 -10.58 18.79 -7.80
N ALA A 40 -9.53 19.63 -7.80
CA ALA A 40 -8.20 19.18 -7.39
C ALA A 40 -8.12 18.84 -5.90
N ALA A 41 -8.72 19.66 -5.03
CA ALA A 41 -8.73 19.41 -3.59
C ALA A 41 -9.54 18.15 -3.21
N SER A 42 -10.69 17.93 -3.84
CA SER A 42 -11.48 16.71 -3.63
C SER A 42 -10.72 15.46 -4.09
N LYS A 43 -10.10 15.50 -5.28
CA LYS A 43 -9.27 14.39 -5.78
C LYS A 43 -8.11 14.06 -4.85
N ILE A 44 -7.41 15.06 -4.34
CA ILE A 44 -6.33 14.86 -3.36
C ILE A 44 -6.86 14.19 -2.08
N SER A 45 -8.05 14.58 -1.61
CA SER A 45 -8.70 13.96 -0.45
C SER A 45 -9.07 12.50 -0.72
N ASP A 46 -9.60 12.20 -1.90
CA ASP A 46 -9.97 10.84 -2.29
C ASP A 46 -8.72 9.94 -2.41
N ILE A 47 -7.66 10.44 -3.04
CA ILE A 47 -6.38 9.73 -3.15
C ILE A 47 -5.79 9.42 -1.78
N ARG A 48 -5.82 10.38 -0.83
CA ARG A 48 -5.38 10.13 0.55
C ARG A 48 -6.18 9.01 1.20
N THR A 49 -7.49 9.00 0.97
CA THR A 49 -8.39 7.99 1.53
C THR A 49 -8.06 6.60 0.97
N TRP A 50 -7.93 6.48 -0.34
CA TRP A 50 -7.60 5.21 -0.98
C TRP A 50 -6.20 4.70 -0.60
N LEU A 51 -5.18 5.56 -0.58
CA LEU A 51 -3.83 5.17 -0.15
C LEU A 51 -3.78 4.78 1.34
N SER A 52 -4.56 5.44 2.21
CA SER A 52 -4.66 5.04 3.63
C SER A 52 -5.38 3.69 3.78
N GLY A 53 -6.40 3.43 2.94
CA GLY A 53 -7.04 2.13 2.85
C GLY A 53 -6.08 1.04 2.39
N ALA A 54 -5.31 1.29 1.32
CA ALA A 54 -4.30 0.35 0.83
C ALA A 54 -3.23 0.02 1.88
N LEU A 55 -2.79 1.02 2.67
CA LEU A 55 -1.91 0.78 3.82
C LEU A 55 -2.54 -0.14 4.87
N THR A 56 -3.83 0.06 5.15
CA THR A 56 -4.56 -0.76 6.14
C THR A 56 -4.66 -2.21 5.66
N ASP A 57 -4.92 -2.44 4.38
CA ASP A 57 -4.98 -3.79 3.79
C ASP A 57 -3.60 -4.47 3.84
N GLN A 58 -2.55 -3.73 3.51
CA GLN A 58 -1.16 -4.21 3.56
C GLN A 58 -0.73 -4.55 5.00
N ASP A 59 -1.04 -3.70 5.98
CA ASP A 59 -0.80 -3.96 7.40
C ASP A 59 -1.58 -5.20 7.88
N THR A 60 -2.85 -5.34 7.49
CA THR A 60 -3.66 -6.51 7.85
C THR A 60 -3.12 -7.81 7.26
N CYS A 61 -2.59 -7.79 6.02
CA CYS A 61 -1.91 -8.96 5.46
C CYS A 61 -0.64 -9.28 6.26
N LEU A 62 0.19 -8.29 6.60
CA LEU A 62 1.40 -8.49 7.39
C LEU A 62 1.08 -9.13 8.74
N ASP A 63 0.08 -8.62 9.45
CA ASP A 63 -0.36 -9.15 10.74
C ASP A 63 -0.79 -10.63 10.59
N SER A 64 -1.57 -10.94 9.55
CA SER A 64 -2.01 -12.33 9.26
C SER A 64 -0.84 -13.28 8.96
N LEU A 65 0.19 -12.80 8.27
CA LEU A 65 1.41 -13.56 7.98
C LEU A 65 2.25 -13.77 9.24
N GLU A 66 2.34 -12.75 10.11
CA GLU A 66 3.09 -12.82 11.37
C GLU A 66 2.44 -13.76 12.38
N GLU A 67 1.12 -13.70 12.55
CA GLU A 67 0.37 -14.62 13.41
C GLU A 67 0.60 -16.08 13.01
N MET A 68 0.65 -16.35 11.70
CA MET A 68 0.96 -17.69 11.18
C MET A 68 2.39 -18.12 11.57
N MET A 69 3.40 -17.28 11.32
CA MET A 69 4.80 -17.60 11.61
C MET A 69 5.07 -17.81 13.10
N MET A 70 4.36 -17.10 13.98
CA MET A 70 4.50 -17.25 15.44
C MET A 70 3.90 -18.57 15.96
N MET A 71 2.95 -19.19 15.26
CA MET A 71 2.35 -20.47 15.66
C MET A 71 3.19 -21.70 15.34
N ASP A 72 4.23 -21.58 14.51
CA ASP A 72 5.19 -22.66 14.21
C ASP A 72 6.39 -22.68 15.18
N VAL A 73 6.41 -21.82 16.21
CA VAL A 73 7.54 -21.60 17.15
C VAL A 73 7.60 -22.61 18.32
N ASP A 74 6.80 -23.68 18.32
CA ASP A 74 6.99 -24.79 19.29
C ASP A 74 8.04 -25.83 18.84
N ASN A 75 8.74 -25.62 17.71
CA ASN A 75 9.84 -26.50 17.27
C ASN A 75 11.05 -25.77 16.62
N SER A 76 11.38 -24.55 17.06
CA SER A 76 12.67 -23.90 16.73
C SER A 76 13.71 -24.11 17.83
N GLY A 77 13.85 -25.37 18.25
CA GLY A 77 15.00 -25.84 19.02
C GLY A 77 15.98 -26.51 18.07
N ASN A 78 16.99 -25.78 17.61
CA ASN A 78 18.16 -26.27 16.86
C ASN A 78 17.91 -26.79 15.43
N THR A 79 18.33 -26.02 14.42
CA THR A 79 18.66 -26.56 13.11
C THR A 79 19.99 -25.99 12.59
N ASN A 80 21.07 -26.74 12.76
CA ASN A 80 22.17 -26.73 11.80
C ASN A 80 21.64 -27.31 10.47
N SER A 81 20.96 -26.49 9.68
CA SER A 81 20.39 -26.87 8.39
C SER A 81 21.16 -26.20 7.25
N ASN A 82 22.21 -26.88 6.77
CA ASN A 82 22.70 -26.70 5.41
C ASN A 82 21.67 -27.32 4.46
N ASN A 83 20.66 -26.55 4.06
CA ASN A 83 19.74 -26.95 3.02
C ASN A 83 19.51 -25.78 2.05
N ASN A 84 20.03 -25.92 0.84
CA ASN A 84 20.06 -24.91 -0.21
C ASN A 84 18.73 -24.87 -0.99
N ASN A 85 17.60 -24.79 -0.29
CA ASN A 85 16.27 -24.68 -0.90
C ASN A 85 15.68 -23.32 -0.52
N ASN A 86 15.95 -22.31 -1.35
CA ASN A 86 15.76 -20.89 -1.07
C ASN A 86 14.30 -20.39 -1.03
N ASN A 87 13.30 -21.27 -1.00
CA ASN A 87 11.91 -20.85 -1.22
C ASN A 87 11.13 -20.80 0.09
N ASN A 88 11.42 -19.79 0.91
CA ASN A 88 10.59 -19.45 2.06
C ASN A 88 9.49 -18.48 1.63
N ILE A 89 8.45 -19.01 0.97
CA ILE A 89 7.32 -18.24 0.40
C ILE A 89 6.71 -17.27 1.43
N PRO A 90 6.45 -17.66 2.70
CA PRO A 90 5.96 -16.71 3.71
C PRO A 90 6.89 -15.51 3.96
N GLU A 91 8.20 -15.73 4.09
CA GLU A 91 9.17 -14.63 4.30
C GLU A 91 9.35 -13.75 3.07
N GLU A 92 9.33 -14.34 1.88
CA GLU A 92 9.34 -13.59 0.62
C GLU A 92 8.09 -12.71 0.50
N THR A 93 6.91 -13.29 0.78
CA THR A 93 5.63 -12.57 0.78
C THR A 93 5.64 -11.42 1.79
N LYS A 94 6.14 -11.67 3.00
CA LYS A 94 6.31 -10.66 4.05
C LYS A 94 7.24 -9.53 3.61
N THR A 95 8.36 -9.85 2.97
CA THR A 95 9.32 -8.87 2.47
C THR A 95 8.73 -8.03 1.36
N ALA A 96 8.06 -8.66 0.39
CA ALA A 96 7.38 -7.96 -0.71
C ALA A 96 6.28 -7.03 -0.16
N MET A 97 5.51 -7.48 0.83
CA MET A 97 4.45 -6.69 1.44
C MET A 97 4.99 -5.47 2.20
N LYS A 98 6.09 -5.63 2.96
CA LYS A 98 6.77 -4.50 3.60
C LYS A 98 7.20 -3.45 2.59
N ASN A 99 7.79 -3.87 1.47
CA ASN A 99 8.19 -2.96 0.41
C ASN A 99 6.97 -2.24 -0.22
N ALA A 100 5.90 -2.98 -0.49
CA ALA A 100 4.66 -2.41 -1.02
C ALA A 100 4.07 -1.35 -0.08
N ARG A 101 4.04 -1.64 1.23
CA ARG A 101 3.64 -0.70 2.29
C ARG A 101 4.46 0.58 2.28
N GLU A 102 5.79 0.47 2.19
CA GLU A 102 6.67 1.64 2.12
C GLU A 102 6.39 2.47 0.86
N TYR A 103 6.13 1.86 -0.29
CA TYR A 103 5.73 2.58 -1.51
C TYR A 103 4.39 3.30 -1.36
N THR A 104 3.38 2.65 -0.77
CA THR A 104 2.09 3.29 -0.48
C THR A 104 2.27 4.45 0.50
N SER A 105 3.07 4.28 1.55
CA SER A 105 3.33 5.32 2.55
C SER A 105 4.04 6.52 1.95
N ASN A 106 5.07 6.30 1.13
CA ASN A 106 5.78 7.34 0.40
C ASN A 106 4.82 8.10 -0.53
N SER A 107 3.94 7.39 -1.24
CA SER A 107 2.92 7.99 -2.10
C SER A 107 1.93 8.84 -1.32
N LEU A 108 1.49 8.35 -0.14
CA LEU A 108 0.60 9.07 0.76
C LEU A 108 1.26 10.35 1.32
N ALA A 109 2.55 10.29 1.65
CA ALA A 109 3.31 11.45 2.10
C ALA A 109 3.43 12.51 1.00
N ILE A 110 3.68 12.10 -0.24
CA ILE A 110 3.75 13.01 -1.40
C ILE A 110 2.40 13.70 -1.61
N ILE A 111 1.30 12.95 -1.76
CA ILE A 111 -0.03 13.54 -1.99
C ILE A 111 -0.50 14.42 -0.81
N SER A 112 -0.02 14.11 0.40
CA SER A 112 -0.31 14.92 1.60
C SER A 112 0.32 16.31 1.52
N ASN A 113 1.46 16.45 0.85
CA ASN A 113 2.17 17.72 0.71
C ASN A 113 1.79 18.52 -0.52
N ILE A 114 1.10 17.94 -1.52
CA ILE A 114 0.72 18.66 -2.75
C ILE A 114 0.00 19.98 -2.48
N PRO A 115 -1.02 20.08 -1.59
CA PRO A 115 -1.68 21.37 -1.34
C PRO A 115 -0.74 22.45 -0.81
N VAL A 116 0.26 22.06 0.00
CA VAL A 116 1.27 22.98 0.53
C VAL A 116 2.18 23.47 -0.60
N ILE A 117 2.66 22.56 -1.44
CA ILE A 117 3.51 22.89 -2.61
C ILE A 117 2.79 23.83 -3.57
N LEU A 118 1.52 23.56 -3.90
CA LEU A 118 0.73 24.42 -4.77
C LEU A 118 0.59 25.84 -4.22
N ARG A 119 0.37 25.96 -2.90
CA ARG A 119 0.30 27.26 -2.21
C ARG A 119 1.65 27.98 -2.22
N ASP A 120 2.73 27.29 -1.86
CA ASP A 120 4.05 27.91 -1.64
C ASP A 120 4.70 28.36 -2.96
N LEU A 121 4.48 27.63 -4.05
CA LEU A 121 4.96 28.00 -5.38
C LEU A 121 4.18 29.15 -6.02
N GLN A 122 3.08 29.61 -5.39
CA GLN A 122 2.14 30.57 -5.97
C GLN A 122 1.73 30.17 -7.39
N LEU A 123 1.75 28.87 -7.69
CA LEU A 123 1.24 28.38 -8.96
C LEU A 123 -0.20 28.86 -9.00
N PRO A 124 -0.63 29.52 -10.09
CA PRO A 124 -2.03 29.86 -10.24
C PRO A 124 -2.80 28.59 -9.89
N PRO A 125 -3.85 28.66 -9.07
CA PRO A 125 -4.85 27.61 -9.15
C PRO A 125 -5.14 27.48 -10.64
N LEU A 126 -5.38 26.29 -11.18
CA LEU A 126 -5.53 26.09 -12.63
C LEU A 126 -6.65 26.98 -13.27
N LEU A 127 -7.35 27.80 -12.48
CA LEU A 127 -7.84 29.15 -12.81
C LEU A 127 -6.91 29.95 -13.74
N HIS A 128 -7.16 29.83 -15.03
CA HIS A 128 -7.65 30.92 -15.89
C HIS A 128 -7.79 30.34 -17.30
N ARG A 129 -9.00 29.90 -17.66
CA ARG A 129 -9.77 30.43 -18.80
C ARG A 129 -11.12 29.72 -18.90
#